data_AF-A0A924ZTI9-F1
#
_entry.id   AF-A0A924ZTI9-F1
#
_cell.length_a   1.000
_cell.length_b   1.000
_cell.length_c   1.000
_cell.angle_alpha   90.00
_cell.angle_beta   90.00
_cell.angle_gamma   90.00
#
_symmetry.space_group_name_H-M   'P 1'
#
loop_
_entity.id
_entity.type
_entity.pdbx_description
1 polymer ?
#
loop_
_entity_poly.entity_id
_entity_poly.type
_entity_poly.pdbx_seq_one_letter_code
_entity_poly.pdbx_strand_id
1 'polypeptide(L)'
;MKTIKPILFFLLFFFTISCVNQKQKDQEEIKQTVKNYFNAVKANDLEKCKLLIEDSENYLGVIQGEFNFLHKNYDEINPNDVLLRNILVKDTLITFTNEKEKYVQYIIKNDKNPNNLKKPLIITFMFYKPVGYDKIFNRVILENHIGWDK
;
A
#
# COMPACT_ATOMS: atom_id res chain seq x y z
N MET A 1 40.80 -44.45 -8.06
CA MET A 1 39.35 -44.17 -8.23
C MET A 1 39.11 -42.69 -7.95
N LYS A 2 38.55 -41.95 -8.91
CA LYS A 2 38.38 -40.49 -8.85
C LYS A 2 37.16 -40.11 -8.01
N THR A 3 37.35 -39.87 -6.72
CA THR A 3 36.31 -39.47 -5.76
C THR A 3 36.11 -37.95 -5.73
N ILE A 4 35.66 -37.34 -6.84
CA ILE A 4 35.35 -35.89 -6.90
C ILE A 4 33.87 -35.61 -7.27
N LYS A 5 33.02 -36.63 -7.40
CA LYS A 5 31.69 -36.45 -8.01
C LYS A 5 30.49 -36.02 -7.12
N PRO A 6 30.48 -36.08 -5.76
CA PRO A 6 29.27 -35.68 -5.02
C PRO A 6 29.22 -34.20 -4.62
N ILE A 7 30.38 -33.53 -4.47
CA ILE A 7 30.45 -32.15 -3.98
C ILE A 7 29.93 -31.14 -5.02
N LEU A 8 30.24 -31.35 -6.30
CA LEU A 8 29.76 -30.49 -7.38
C LEU A 8 28.24 -30.56 -7.54
N PHE A 9 27.64 -31.73 -7.26
CA PHE A 9 26.19 -31.94 -7.35
C PHE A 9 25.43 -31.24 -6.21
N PHE A 10 25.99 -31.23 -4.99
CA PHE A 10 25.46 -30.47 -3.87
C PHE A 10 25.59 -28.95 -4.06
N LEU A 11 26.68 -28.48 -4.67
CA LEU A 11 26.88 -27.05 -4.95
C LEU A 11 25.88 -26.52 -5.99
N LEU A 12 25.56 -27.32 -7.02
CA LEU A 12 24.57 -27.00 -8.04
C LEU A 12 23.12 -26.97 -7.50
N PHE A 13 22.83 -27.74 -6.45
CA PHE A 13 21.51 -27.78 -5.82
C PHE A 13 21.20 -26.54 -4.97
N PHE A 14 22.23 -25.81 -4.49
CA PHE A 14 22.04 -24.56 -3.75
C PHE A 14 21.72 -23.35 -4.66
N PHE A 15 22.04 -23.41 -5.96
CA PHE A 15 21.77 -22.31 -6.89
C PHE A 15 20.30 -22.22 -7.36
N THR A 16 19.48 -23.24 -7.10
CA THR A 16 18.08 -23.29 -7.54
C THR A 16 17.09 -22.69 -6.54
N ILE A 17 17.53 -22.31 -5.33
CA ILE A 17 16.64 -21.90 -4.22
C ILE A 17 16.30 -20.39 -4.26
N SER A 18 17.01 -19.58 -5.06
CA SER A 18 16.92 -18.12 -4.95
C SER A 18 16.31 -17.41 -6.16
N CYS A 19 15.45 -18.08 -6.92
CA CYS A 19 14.60 -17.39 -7.89
C CYS A 19 13.30 -16.96 -7.19
N VAL A 20 13.40 -16.13 -6.14
CA VAL A 20 12.23 -15.42 -5.62
C VAL A 20 11.72 -14.57 -6.78
N ASN A 21 10.50 -14.86 -7.22
CA ASN A 21 9.89 -14.14 -8.33
C ASN A 21 9.86 -12.66 -7.97
N GLN A 22 10.55 -11.81 -8.73
CA GLN A 22 10.60 -10.36 -8.48
C GLN A 22 9.19 -9.78 -8.29
N LYS A 23 8.21 -10.29 -9.05
CA LYS A 23 6.80 -9.89 -8.91
C LYS A 23 6.24 -10.14 -7.51
N GLN A 24 6.62 -11.25 -6.86
CA GLN A 24 6.20 -11.57 -5.51
C GLN A 24 6.87 -10.65 -4.49
N LYS A 25 8.17 -10.38 -4.65
CA LYS A 25 8.91 -9.44 -3.81
C LYS A 25 8.27 -8.04 -3.86
N ASP A 26 8.00 -7.57 -5.07
CA ASP A 26 7.34 -6.29 -5.31
C ASP A 26 5.97 -6.20 -4.61
N GLN A 27 5.17 -7.27 -4.69
CA GLN A 27 3.87 -7.33 -4.03
C GLN A 27 3.98 -7.33 -2.51
N GLU A 28 4.93 -8.06 -1.93
CA GLU A 28 5.12 -8.09 -0.47
C GLU A 28 5.63 -6.76 0.07
N GLU A 29 6.51 -6.07 -0.66
CA GLU A 29 6.97 -4.73 -0.30
C GLU A 29 5.80 -3.72 -0.28
N ILE A 30 4.97 -3.70 -1.34
CA ILE A 30 3.76 -2.85 -1.38
C ILE A 30 2.84 -3.16 -0.21
N LYS A 31 2.57 -4.45 0.07
CA LYS A 31 1.72 -4.84 1.20
C LYS A 31 2.30 -4.36 2.52
N GLN A 32 3.63 -4.44 2.70
CA GLN A 32 4.28 -3.98 3.90
C GLN A 32 4.18 -2.46 4.07
N THR A 33 4.34 -1.70 2.98
CA THR A 33 4.17 -0.24 2.99
C THR A 33 2.75 0.15 3.39
N VAL A 34 1.73 -0.48 2.79
CA VAL A 34 0.32 -0.24 3.14
C VAL A 34 0.03 -0.60 4.60
N LYS A 35 0.55 -1.72 5.11
CA LYS A 35 0.42 -2.09 6.54
C LYS A 35 1.07 -1.06 7.44
N ASN A 36 2.30 -0.64 7.11
CA ASN A 36 3.04 0.35 7.89
C ASN A 36 2.28 1.68 7.95
N TYR A 37 1.68 2.09 6.83
CA TYR A 37 0.87 3.30 6.76
C TYR A 37 -0.35 3.21 7.68
N PHE A 38 -1.17 2.16 7.56
CA PHE A 38 -2.35 2.02 8.42
C PHE A 38 -2.00 1.80 9.90
N ASN A 39 -0.87 1.15 10.20
CA ASN A 39 -0.39 1.03 11.57
C ASN A 39 0.03 2.39 12.15
N ALA A 40 0.66 3.25 11.34
CA ALA A 40 1.00 4.61 11.74
C ALA A 40 -0.25 5.47 11.95
N VAL A 41 -1.25 5.36 11.07
CA VAL A 41 -2.57 5.99 11.25
C VAL A 41 -3.21 5.52 12.56
N LYS A 42 -3.24 4.21 12.83
CA LYS A 42 -3.80 3.64 14.08
C LYS A 42 -3.09 4.19 15.32
N ALA A 43 -1.76 4.33 15.25
CA ALA A 43 -0.92 4.82 16.33
C ALA A 43 -0.90 6.35 16.49
N ASN A 44 -1.64 7.10 15.66
CA ASN A 44 -1.58 8.56 15.57
C ASN A 44 -0.15 9.09 15.29
N ASP A 45 0.61 8.38 14.45
CA ASP A 45 2.00 8.72 14.11
C ASP A 45 2.10 9.35 12.72
N LEU A 46 1.85 10.67 12.66
CA LEU A 46 1.91 11.44 11.41
C LEU A 46 3.29 11.41 10.77
N GLU A 47 4.36 11.49 11.57
CA GLU A 47 5.74 11.50 11.06
C GLU A 47 6.06 10.22 10.30
N LYS A 48 5.66 9.07 10.85
CA LYS A 48 5.82 7.79 10.17
C LYS A 48 4.97 7.68 8.91
N CYS A 49 3.75 8.24 8.89
CA CYS A 49 2.95 8.33 7.66
C CYS A 49 3.65 9.15 6.58
N LYS A 50 4.19 10.34 6.91
CA LYS A 50 4.90 11.20 5.96
C LYS A 50 6.13 10.51 5.36
N LEU A 51 6.86 9.75 6.16
CA LEU A 51 8.02 9.00 5.69
C LEU A 51 7.67 7.91 4.66
N LEU A 52 6.40 7.51 4.56
CA LEU A 52 5.94 6.51 3.60
C LEU A 52 5.38 7.14 2.32
N ILE A 53 5.27 8.47 2.24
CA ILE A 53 4.73 9.19 1.07
C ILE A 53 5.88 9.93 0.37
N GLU A 54 5.96 9.78 -0.96
CA GLU A 54 6.90 10.52 -1.79
C GLU A 54 6.60 12.02 -1.75
N ASP A 55 7.64 12.86 -1.72
CA ASP A 55 7.53 14.32 -1.72
C ASP A 55 6.61 14.88 -0.62
N SER A 56 6.51 14.20 0.52
CA SER A 56 5.55 14.55 1.58
C SER A 56 5.72 15.97 2.13
N GLU A 57 6.94 16.50 2.12
CA GLU A 57 7.27 17.88 2.53
C GLU A 57 6.55 18.93 1.68
N ASN A 58 6.30 18.65 0.39
CA ASN A 58 5.63 19.58 -0.53
C ASN A 58 4.10 19.55 -0.39
N TYR A 59 3.54 18.53 0.27
CA TYR A 59 2.10 18.27 0.36
C TYR A 59 1.58 18.11 1.79
N LEU A 60 2.32 18.63 2.78
CA LEU A 60 2.03 18.47 4.21
C LEU A 60 0.57 18.76 4.59
N GLY A 61 -0.01 19.84 4.04
CA GLY A 61 -1.39 20.22 4.36
C GLY A 61 -2.42 19.17 3.95
N VAL A 62 -2.24 18.57 2.76
CA VAL A 62 -3.12 17.51 2.26
C VAL A 62 -2.92 16.24 3.09
N ILE A 63 -1.67 15.82 3.26
CA ILE A 63 -1.31 14.61 4.01
C ILE A 63 -1.84 14.68 5.44
N GLN A 64 -1.67 15.82 6.12
CA GLN A 64 -2.15 16.00 7.49
C GLN A 64 -3.69 15.95 7.56
N GLY A 65 -4.39 16.57 6.60
CA GLY A 65 -5.85 16.52 6.53
C GLY A 65 -6.38 15.09 6.36
N GLU A 66 -5.79 14.36 5.41
CA GLU A 66 -6.16 12.96 5.14
C GLU A 66 -5.81 12.04 6.31
N PHE A 67 -4.62 12.21 6.91
CA PHE A 67 -4.20 11.47 8.10
C PHE A 67 -5.17 11.67 9.26
N ASN A 68 -5.51 12.93 9.58
CA ASN A 68 -6.41 13.24 10.69
C ASN A 68 -7.79 12.61 10.50
N PHE A 69 -8.32 12.66 9.28
CA PHE A 69 -9.58 12.00 8.94
C PHE A 69 -9.50 10.49 9.16
N LEU A 70 -8.45 9.84 8.65
CA LEU A 70 -8.28 8.40 8.78
C LEU A 70 -8.09 7.96 10.24
N HIS A 71 -7.29 8.71 11.02
CA HIS A 71 -7.07 8.40 12.42
C HIS A 71 -8.37 8.52 13.22
N LYS A 72 -9.09 9.64 13.07
CA LYS A 72 -10.36 9.88 13.76
C LYS A 72 -11.41 8.80 13.49
N ASN A 73 -11.43 8.26 12.27
CA ASN A 73 -12.45 7.29 11.84
C ASN A 73 -11.91 5.86 11.73
N TYR A 74 -10.73 5.57 12.28
CA TYR A 74 -9.98 4.34 12.01
C TYR A 74 -10.79 3.07 12.29
N ASP A 75 -11.44 3.00 13.45
CA ASP A 75 -12.20 1.82 13.86
C ASP A 75 -13.43 1.58 12.97
N GLU A 76 -14.01 2.65 12.42
CA GLU A 76 -15.17 2.55 11.51
C GLU A 76 -14.76 2.12 10.10
N ILE A 77 -13.62 2.60 9.60
CA ILE A 77 -13.10 2.27 8.26
C ILE A 77 -12.37 0.93 8.24
N ASN A 78 -11.85 0.47 9.38
CA ASN A 78 -11.05 -0.73 9.50
C ASN A 78 -11.59 -1.73 10.56
N PRO A 79 -12.89 -2.09 10.51
CA PRO A 79 -13.46 -2.99 11.49
C PRO A 79 -12.76 -4.35 11.42
N ASN A 80 -12.38 -4.87 12.59
CA ASN A 80 -11.62 -6.11 12.72
C ASN A 80 -10.34 -6.14 11.88
N ASP A 81 -9.66 -5.01 11.61
CA ASP A 81 -8.43 -4.95 10.82
C ASP A 81 -8.58 -5.44 9.34
N VAL A 82 -9.77 -5.26 8.74
CA VAL A 82 -10.06 -5.66 7.35
C VAL A 82 -9.10 -5.04 6.32
N LEU A 83 -8.72 -3.77 6.47
CA LEU A 83 -7.78 -3.07 5.58
C LEU A 83 -6.37 -3.65 5.67
N LEU A 84 -5.97 -4.20 6.82
CA LEU A 84 -4.65 -4.83 7.00
C LEU A 84 -4.59 -6.24 6.41
N ARG A 85 -5.74 -6.94 6.38
CA ARG A 85 -5.84 -8.31 5.83
C ARG A 85 -6.08 -8.34 4.32
N ASN A 86 -6.84 -7.38 3.78
CA ASN A 86 -7.34 -7.43 2.41
C ASN A 86 -6.57 -6.50 1.46
N ILE A 87 -5.25 -6.62 1.46
CA ILE A 87 -4.37 -5.81 0.61
C ILE A 87 -4.23 -6.47 -0.76
N LEU A 88 -4.95 -5.95 -1.76
CA LEU A 88 -4.93 -6.44 -3.14
C LEU A 88 -4.14 -5.48 -4.02
N VAL A 89 -2.97 -5.93 -4.47
CA VAL A 89 -2.10 -5.18 -5.38
C VAL A 89 -2.55 -5.43 -6.82
N LYS A 90 -2.87 -4.35 -7.53
CA LYS A 90 -3.31 -4.36 -8.93
C LYS A 90 -2.31 -3.61 -9.80
N ASP A 91 -2.15 -4.03 -11.04
CA ASP A 91 -1.35 -3.31 -12.03
C ASP A 91 -2.20 -2.21 -12.70
N THR A 92 -1.59 -1.07 -13.00
CA THR A 92 -2.16 0.02 -13.81
C THR A 92 -1.09 0.62 -14.72
N LEU A 93 -1.50 1.49 -15.64
CA LEU A 93 -0.61 2.18 -16.58
C LEU A 93 -0.71 3.68 -16.39
N ILE A 94 0.42 4.38 -16.48
CA ILE A 94 0.42 5.83 -16.65
C ILE A 94 -0.07 6.12 -18.06
N THR A 95 -1.16 6.88 -18.16
CA THR A 95 -1.87 7.21 -19.42
C THR A 95 -0.96 7.87 -20.47
N PHE A 96 0.21 8.40 -20.08
CA PHE A 96 1.10 9.17 -20.95
C PHE A 96 2.47 8.53 -21.20
N THR A 97 2.98 7.67 -20.33
CA THR A 97 4.32 7.07 -20.46
C THR A 97 4.30 5.56 -20.72
N ASN A 98 3.12 4.92 -20.68
CA ASN A 98 2.97 3.45 -20.69
C ASN A 98 3.77 2.74 -19.60
N GLU A 99 4.23 3.48 -18.59
CA GLU A 99 4.96 2.90 -17.48
C GLU A 99 3.98 2.19 -16.54
N LYS A 100 4.46 1.07 -16.00
CA LYS A 100 3.67 0.20 -15.13
C LYS A 100 3.70 0.73 -13.71
N GLU A 101 2.54 1.11 -13.23
CA GLU A 101 2.30 1.41 -11.84
C GLU A 101 1.56 0.25 -11.19
N LYS A 102 1.59 0.25 -9.87
CA LYS A 102 0.78 -0.65 -9.05
C LYS A 102 -0.07 0.18 -8.11
N TYR A 103 -1.22 -0.34 -7.73
CA TYR A 103 -2.05 0.32 -6.74
C TYR A 103 -2.74 -0.67 -5.81
N VAL A 104 -3.09 -0.17 -4.63
CA VAL A 104 -3.99 -0.78 -3.66
C VAL A 104 -5.14 0.18 -3.46
N GLN A 105 -6.37 -0.30 -3.57
CA GLN A 105 -7.56 0.55 -3.41
C GLN A 105 -8.59 -0.12 -2.51
N TYR A 106 -9.16 0.67 -1.61
CA TYR A 106 -10.29 0.31 -0.76
C TYR A 106 -11.48 1.18 -1.12
N ILE A 107 -12.66 0.56 -1.18
CA ILE A 107 -13.94 1.24 -1.39
C ILE A 107 -14.80 0.92 -0.17
N ILE A 108 -15.02 1.92 0.67
CA ILE A 108 -15.69 1.76 1.97
C ILE A 108 -17.05 2.44 1.88
N LYS A 109 -18.10 1.61 1.92
CA LYS A 109 -19.49 2.09 1.95
C LYS A 109 -19.80 2.63 3.35
N ASN A 110 -20.56 3.72 3.41
CA ASN A 110 -21.13 4.19 4.68
C ASN A 110 -22.53 3.59 4.84
N ASP A 111 -22.61 2.44 5.50
CA ASP A 111 -23.86 1.71 5.71
C ASP A 111 -24.79 2.40 6.74
N LYS A 112 -24.31 3.42 7.45
CA LYS A 112 -25.11 4.20 8.41
C LYS A 112 -26.02 5.23 7.74
N ASN A 113 -25.98 5.37 6.42
CA ASN A 113 -26.79 6.34 5.69
C ASN A 113 -27.89 5.65 4.86
N PRO A 114 -29.15 5.60 5.36
CA PRO A 114 -30.22 4.80 4.77
C PRO A 114 -30.62 5.21 3.34
N ASN A 115 -30.24 6.42 2.90
CA ASN A 115 -30.58 6.93 1.58
C ASN A 115 -29.46 6.74 0.53
N ASN A 116 -28.31 6.16 0.89
CA ASN A 116 -27.14 5.98 0.00
C ASN A 116 -26.68 7.26 -0.75
N LEU A 117 -27.04 8.44 -0.25
CA LEU A 117 -26.74 9.72 -0.92
C LEU A 117 -25.25 10.10 -0.82
N LYS A 118 -24.49 9.49 0.09
CA LYS A 118 -23.07 9.73 0.26
C LYS A 118 -22.27 8.76 -0.59
N LYS A 119 -21.33 9.29 -1.36
CA LYS A 119 -20.38 8.50 -2.14
C LYS A 119 -19.53 7.63 -1.20
N PRO A 120 -19.15 6.40 -1.59
CA PRO A 120 -18.20 5.59 -0.82
C PRO A 120 -16.89 6.34 -0.60
N LEU A 121 -16.28 6.16 0.57
CA LEU A 121 -14.92 6.61 0.82
C LEU A 121 -13.99 5.74 -0.02
N ILE A 122 -13.10 6.37 -0.76
CA ILE A 122 -12.10 5.67 -1.57
C ILE A 122 -10.73 6.00 -1.00
N ILE A 123 -9.95 4.97 -0.71
CA ILE A 123 -8.57 5.07 -0.27
C ILE A 123 -7.71 4.43 -1.36
N THR A 124 -6.84 5.20 -2.00
CA THR A 124 -5.96 4.69 -3.07
C THR A 124 -4.50 4.93 -2.71
N PHE A 125 -3.68 3.88 -2.77
CA PHE A 125 -2.23 3.95 -2.66
C PHE A 125 -1.64 3.52 -4.01
N MET A 126 -0.91 4.42 -4.65
CA MET A 126 -0.22 4.18 -5.92
C MET A 126 1.27 3.99 -5.65
N PHE A 127 1.90 3.18 -6.49
CA PHE A 127 3.27 2.72 -6.34
C PHE A 127 3.95 2.72 -7.69
N TYR A 128 5.10 3.37 -7.76
CA TYR A 128 5.86 3.55 -8.98
C TYR A 128 7.29 3.07 -8.76
N LYS A 129 7.74 2.14 -9.61
CA LYS A 129 9.00 1.41 -9.38
C LYS A 129 10.24 2.32 -9.26
N PRO A 130 10.39 3.40 -10.05
CA PRO A 130 11.53 4.32 -9.91
C PRO A 130 11.61 5.04 -8.55
N VAL A 131 10.50 5.19 -7.84
CA VAL A 131 10.44 5.82 -6.52
C VAL A 131 10.70 4.80 -5.40
N GLY A 132 10.42 3.52 -5.68
CA GLY A 132 10.48 2.44 -4.71
C GLY A 132 9.09 2.01 -4.26
N TYR A 133 8.92 0.72 -3.99
CA TYR A 133 7.66 0.17 -3.49
C TYR A 133 7.48 0.33 -1.98
N ASP A 134 8.51 0.86 -1.30
CA ASP A 134 8.49 1.35 0.07
C ASP A 134 7.85 2.74 0.22
N LYS A 135 7.47 3.38 -0.91
CA LYS A 135 6.87 4.72 -0.96
C LYS A 135 5.53 4.73 -1.70
N ILE A 136 4.60 5.51 -1.17
CA ILE A 136 3.32 5.84 -1.79
C ILE A 136 3.56 7.05 -2.72
N PHE A 137 3.26 6.85 -4.00
CA PHE A 137 3.52 7.78 -5.10
C PHE A 137 2.46 8.89 -5.20
N ASN A 138 1.19 8.58 -4.92
CA ASN A 138 0.11 9.55 -5.09
C ASN A 138 -0.01 10.50 -3.90
N ARG A 139 -0.20 11.78 -4.21
CA ARG A 139 -0.31 12.88 -3.24
C ARG A 139 -1.64 12.95 -2.51
N VAL A 140 -2.71 12.51 -3.19
CA VAL A 140 -4.08 12.48 -2.67
C VAL A 140 -4.46 11.02 -2.51
N ILE A 141 -4.58 10.57 -1.26
CA ILE A 141 -4.88 9.17 -0.92
C ILE A 141 -6.38 9.00 -0.70
N LEU A 142 -7.12 10.06 -0.36
CA LEU A 142 -8.54 9.99 -0.02
C LEU A 142 -9.45 10.74 -0.99
N GLU A 143 -10.47 10.04 -1.47
CA GLU A 143 -11.57 10.65 -2.20
C GLU A 143 -12.89 10.47 -1.43
N ASN A 144 -13.81 11.42 -1.61
CA ASN A 144 -15.13 11.45 -0.99
C ASN A 144 -15.13 11.49 0.56
N HIS A 145 -14.01 11.86 1.19
CA HIS A 145 -13.92 11.98 2.66
C HIS A 145 -14.72 13.17 3.21
N ILE A 146 -14.91 14.24 2.42
CA ILE A 146 -15.67 15.43 2.82
C ILE A 146 -17.14 15.05 3.06
N GLY A 147 -17.57 15.16 4.33
CA GLY A 147 -18.93 14.85 4.74
C GLY A 147 -19.24 13.35 4.85
N TRP A 148 -18.23 12.48 4.71
CA TRP A 148 -18.41 11.03 4.86
C TRP A 148 -18.77 10.64 6.30
N ASP A 149 -18.18 11.31 7.29
CA ASP A 149 -18.36 11.07 8.74
C ASP A 149 -19.56 11.82 9.35
N LYS A 150 -20.26 12.63 8.54
CA LYS A 150 -21.46 13.39 8.96
C LYS A 150 -22.75 12.58 8.85
#